data_AF-A0A380MZL4-F1
#
_entry.id   AF-A0A380MZL4-F1
#
_cell.length_a   1.000
_cell.length_b   1.000
_cell.length_c   1.000
_cell.angle_alpha   90.00
_cell.angle_beta   90.00
_cell.angle_gamma   90.00
#
_symmetry.space_group_name_H-M   'P 1'
#
loop_
_entity.id
_entity.type
_entity.pdbx_description
1 polymer ?
#
loop_
_entity_poly.entity_id
_entity_poly.type
_entity_poly.pdbx_seq_one_letter_code
_entity_poly.pdbx_strand_id
1 'polypeptide(L)' 'MTTIKYDLNNLPELTEESIKRIAAISDEAIDYSDIPPLDDKFFAQALKGGLYKLKPQKEKYIRQH' A
#
# COMPACT_ATOMS: atom_id res chain seq x y z
N MET A 1 -0.63 -17.55 6.06
CA MET A 1 -1.06 -16.20 5.63
C MET A 1 -2.48 -15.95 6.11
N THR A 2 -2.75 -14.75 6.62
CA THR A 2 -4.11 -14.27 6.93
C THR A 2 -4.42 -13.12 6.00
N THR A 3 -5.40 -13.27 5.12
CA THR A 3 -5.73 -12.23 4.12
C THR A 3 -6.75 -11.26 4.69
N ILE A 4 -6.34 -10.05 5.03
CA ILE A 4 -7.23 -8.99 5.50
C ILE A 4 -7.80 -8.23 4.28
N LYS A 5 -9.09 -7.89 4.34
CA LYS A 5 -9.79 -7.10 3.32
C LYS A 5 -10.22 -5.78 3.92
N TYR A 6 -10.02 -4.68 3.18
CA TYR A 6 -10.42 -3.33 3.56
C TYR A 6 -11.29 -2.72 2.46
N ASP A 7 -12.27 -1.90 2.85
CA ASP A 7 -13.00 -1.04 1.92
C ASP A 7 -12.27 0.29 1.79
N LEU A 8 -11.83 0.62 0.57
CA LEU A 8 -11.11 1.85 0.29
C LEU A 8 -12.02 3.09 0.30
N ASN A 9 -13.34 2.92 0.19
CA ASN A 9 -14.32 4.01 0.24
C ASN A 9 -14.78 4.32 1.68
N ASN A 10 -14.42 3.46 2.64
CA ASN A 10 -14.79 3.55 4.04
C ASN A 10 -13.60 3.16 4.93
N LEU A 11 -12.51 3.91 4.76
CA LEU A 11 -11.33 3.79 5.62
C LEU A 11 -11.61 4.48 6.96
N PRO A 12 -11.22 3.88 8.10
CA PRO A 12 -11.35 4.53 9.40
C PRO A 12 -10.46 5.79 9.46
N GLU A 13 -10.99 6.86 10.04
CA GLU A 13 -10.22 8.09 10.29
C GLU A 13 -9.08 7.84 11.28
N LEU A 14 -7.96 8.54 11.09
CA LEU A 14 -6.84 8.53 12.03
C LEU A 14 -7.21 9.32 13.29
N THR A 15 -7.53 8.61 14.37
CA THR A 15 -7.77 9.21 15.69
C THR A 15 -6.49 9.83 16.24
N GLU A 16 -6.60 10.84 17.11
CA GLU A 16 -5.43 11.44 17.77
C GLU A 16 -4.54 10.41 18.50
N GLU A 17 -5.16 9.39 19.11
CA GLU A 17 -4.44 8.30 19.77
C GLU A 17 -3.59 7.51 18.77
N SER A 18 -4.17 7.17 17.60
CA SER A 18 -3.44 6.46 16.55
C SER A 18 -2.28 7.29 15.99
N ILE A 19 -2.46 8.61 15.82
CA ILE A 19 -1.41 9.53 15.38
C ILE A 19 -0.28 9.60 16.41
N LYS A 20 -0.61 9.79 17.71
CA LYS A 20 0.35 9.80 18.82
C LYS A 20 1.12 8.48 18.92
N ARG A 21 0.44 7.35 18.73
CA ARG A 21 1.04 6.01 18.73
C ARG A 21 2.01 5.80 17.56
N ILE A 22 1.65 6.22 16.35
CA ILE A 22 2.52 6.12 15.17
C ILE A 22 3.76 7.01 15.36
N ALA A 23 3.58 8.25 15.83
CA ALA A 23 4.69 9.19 16.07
C ALA A 23 5.64 8.77 17.21
N ALA A 24 5.26 7.80 18.04
CA ALA A 24 6.09 7.24 19.11
C ALA A 24 6.90 6.00 18.68
N ILE A 25 6.72 5.51 17.45
CA ILE A 25 7.56 4.45 16.87
C ILE A 25 8.84 5.12 16.37
N SER A 26 10.01 4.67 16.82
CA SER A 26 11.30 5.15 16.31
C SER A 26 11.76 4.30 15.14
N ASP A 27 12.40 4.93 14.15
CA ASP A 27 12.88 4.26 12.94
C ASP A 27 13.98 3.23 13.27
N GLU A 28 14.76 3.45 14.33
CA GLU A 28 15.80 2.52 14.82
C GLU A 28 15.22 1.23 15.40
N ALA A 29 13.91 1.20 15.73
CA ALA A 29 13.21 0.00 16.18
C ALA A 29 12.68 -0.86 15.01
N ILE A 30 12.84 -0.42 13.76
CA ILE A 30 12.43 -1.16 12.56
C ILE A 30 13.54 -2.14 12.18
N ASP A 31 13.21 -3.44 12.12
CA ASP A 31 14.14 -4.48 11.68
C ASP A 31 14.19 -4.55 10.14
N TYR A 32 15.33 -4.17 9.58
CA TYR A 32 15.62 -4.22 8.14
C TYR A 32 16.43 -5.46 7.73
N SER A 33 16.71 -6.42 8.63
CA SER A 33 17.63 -7.53 8.36
C SER A 33 17.20 -8.48 7.23
N ASP A 34 15.89 -8.62 7.00
CA ASP A 34 15.30 -9.39 5.88
C ASP A 34 15.17 -8.57 4.58
N ILE A 35 15.47 -7.27 4.61
CA ILE A 35 15.34 -6.36 3.47
C ILE A 35 16.73 -6.12 2.88
N PRO A 36 17.05 -6.67 1.68
CA PRO A 36 18.35 -6.46 1.06
C PRO A 36 18.53 -4.98 0.67
N PRO A 37 19.77 -4.45 0.73
CA PRO A 37 20.05 -3.08 0.32
C PRO A 37 19.76 -2.88 -1.18
N LEU A 38 19.19 -1.73 -1.52
CA LEU A 38 18.88 -1.38 -2.90
C LEU A 38 20.14 -0.82 -3.59
N ASP A 39 20.60 -1.50 -4.65
CA ASP A 39 21.76 -1.08 -5.45
C ASP A 39 21.36 -0.45 -6.79
N ASP A 40 22.31 0.13 -7.51
CA ASP A 40 22.05 0.73 -8.82
C ASP A 40 21.49 -0.28 -9.85
N LYS A 41 21.75 -1.58 -9.68
CA LYS A 41 21.23 -2.64 -10.56
C LYS A 41 19.74 -2.89 -10.32
N PHE A 42 19.29 -2.83 -9.06
CA PHE A 42 17.87 -2.83 -8.71
C PHE A 42 17.14 -1.69 -9.40
N PHE A 43 17.67 -0.46 -9.32
CA PHE A 43 17.07 0.70 -9.97
C PHE A 43 17.19 0.68 -11.51
N ALA A 44 18.25 0.09 -12.08
CA ALA A 44 18.38 -0.09 -13.53
C ALA A 44 17.30 -1.01 -14.14
N GLN A 45 16.69 -1.89 -13.33
CA GLN A 45 15.56 -2.74 -13.72
C GLN A 45 14.18 -2.07 -13.50
N ALA A 46 14.13 -0.89 -12.86
CA ALA A 46 12.89 -0.20 -12.58
C ALA A 46 12.21 0.29 -13.87
N LEU A 47 11.06 -0.30 -14.21
CA LEU A 47 10.29 0.06 -15.40
C LEU A 47 9.76 1.50 -15.29
N LYS A 48 10.39 2.43 -16.01
CA LYS A 48 9.93 3.82 -16.12
C LYS A 48 8.52 3.86 -16.72
N GLY A 49 7.53 4.28 -15.93
CA GLY A 49 6.11 4.28 -16.32
C GLY A 49 5.35 2.98 -16.02
N GLY A 50 5.97 2.03 -15.30
CA GLY A 50 5.35 0.81 -14.79
C GLY A 50 4.35 1.04 -13.64
N LEU A 51 3.42 1.99 -13.80
CA LEU A 51 2.24 2.06 -12.95
C LEU A 51 1.53 0.70 -13.03
N TYR A 52 1.32 0.06 -11.89
CA TYR A 52 0.49 -1.14 -11.80
C TYR A 52 -0.84 -0.83 -12.47
N LYS A 53 -1.15 -1.51 -13.59
CA LYS A 53 -2.41 -1.33 -14.29
C LYS A 53 -3.53 -1.80 -13.37
N LEU A 54 -4.13 -0.86 -12.64
CA LEU A 54 -5.44 -1.04 -12.02
C LEU A 54 -6.37 -1.53 -13.14
N LYS A 55 -6.73 -2.82 -13.11
CA LYS A 55 -7.67 -3.34 -14.11
C LYS A 55 -8.98 -2.56 -13.89
N PRO A 56 -9.51 -1.87 -14.92
CA PRO A 56 -10.74 -1.11 -14.74
C PRO A 56 -11.83 -2.07 -14.24
N GLN A 57 -12.42 -1.73 -13.09
CA GLN A 57 -13.54 -2.49 -12.55
C GLN A 57 -14.67 -2.35 -13.56
N LYS A 58 -15.11 -3.47 -14.16
CA LYS A 58 -16.18 -3.43 -15.17
C LYS A 58 -17.51 -3.15 -14.48
N GLU A 59 -17.87 -1.87 -14.44
CA GLU A 59 -19.15 -1.38 -13.98
C GLU A 59 -20.28 -2.02 -14.82
N LYS A 60 -21.04 -2.93 -14.19
CA LYS A 60 -22.12 -3.71 -14.82
C LYS A 60 -23.50 -3.19 -14.40
N TYR A 61 -23.82 -1.98 -14.84
CA TYR A 61 -25.17 -1.40 -14.94
C TYR A 61 -25.17 -0.57 -16.24
N ILE A 62 -26.24 -0.28 -17.01
CA ILE A 62 -27.71 -0.27 -16.93
C ILE A 62 -28.19 -0.89 -18.28
N ARG A 63 -29.33 -1.57 -18.50
CA ARG A 63 -30.72 -1.47 -18.00
C ARG A 63 -31.45 -2.83 -18.05
N GLN A 64 -32.73 -2.84 -17.65
CA GLN A 64 -33.76 -3.77 -18.11
C GLN A 64 -34.47 -3.21 -19.37
N HIS A 65 -34.95 -4.08 -20.26
CA HIS A 65 -35.97 -3.82 -21.29
C HIS A 65 -36.76 -5.11 -21.54
#